data_AF-A0A2J9IJP2-F1
#
_entry.id   AF-A0A2J9IJP2-F1
#
_cell.length_a   1.000
_cell.length_b   1.000
_cell.length_c   1.000
_cell.angle_alpha   90.00
_cell.angle_beta   90.00
_cell.angle_gamma   90.00
#
_symmetry.space_group_name_H-M   'P 1'
#
loop_
_entity.id
_entity.type
_entity.pdbx_description
1 polymer ?
#
loop_
_entity_poly.entity_id
_entity_poly.type
_entity_poly.pdbx_seq_one_letter_code
_entity_poly.pdbx_strand_id
1 'polypeptide(L)'
;MTRLTDAVSTLTEHLAAKPAAIARTLAAAQDIAGSAHLEADAAGRGAVSLDDLLVAFAQIGGPVGRALASQGFTADSLRAGIRGRDAADLASLGITPPPAGEPVTVPGRLDPKRSFRLDPEAARFLEKAAGTPAGMFADLMDHPSRRPAAALRAAGADLPALRAALPPIGEDQAEDNAPAAPIPGLLDGLDETARRARRWVPVSPEAVRAVVVGEESMKPLLMPDLEDVLVAPGLLSATVKGRDFEYRRVRYAQVRGAREIAWQIFWPGGAKTQQGDLDERGAYLHLLIEPADGGSVLTLTRGVRGVGRLGGVAGAATTVFAGSGNRSLLRGIVELARARD
;
A
#
# COMPACT_ATOMS: atom_id res chain seq x y z
N MET A 1 27.90 -11.51 0.95
CA MET A 1 26.66 -10.96 1.55
C MET A 1 26.36 -9.65 0.85
N THR A 2 25.50 -9.67 -0.16
CA THR A 2 25.04 -8.46 -0.87
C THR A 2 23.87 -7.88 -0.09
N ARG A 3 23.95 -6.61 0.31
CA ARG A 3 22.86 -5.93 1.03
C ARG A 3 21.78 -5.53 0.02
N LEU A 4 20.51 -5.54 0.43
CA LEU A 4 19.36 -5.19 -0.41
C LEU A 4 19.52 -3.81 -1.09
N THR A 5 20.23 -2.89 -0.43
CA THR A 5 20.62 -1.58 -0.95
C THR A 5 21.52 -1.65 -2.19
N ASP A 6 22.37 -2.67 -2.30
CA ASP A 6 23.36 -2.77 -3.38
C ASP A 6 22.74 -3.36 -4.66
N ALA A 7 21.73 -4.23 -4.51
CA ALA A 7 20.95 -4.79 -5.61
C ALA A 7 19.93 -3.78 -6.19
N VAL A 8 19.41 -2.88 -5.36
CA VAL A 8 18.49 -1.81 -5.78
C VAL A 8 19.23 -0.67 -6.47
N SER A 9 20.46 -0.36 -6.07
CA SER A 9 21.26 0.73 -6.64
C SER A 9 21.72 0.43 -8.07
N THR A 10 22.13 -0.81 -8.35
CA THR A 10 22.58 -1.25 -9.70
C THR A 10 21.44 -1.34 -10.71
N LEU A 11 20.20 -1.48 -10.27
CA LEU A 11 19.01 -1.50 -11.13
C LEU A 11 18.63 -0.12 -11.69
N THR A 12 19.08 0.95 -11.03
CA THR A 12 18.63 2.33 -11.27
C THR A 12 19.33 2.97 -12.47
N GLU A 13 20.52 2.51 -12.85
CA GLU A 13 21.37 3.15 -13.86
C GLU A 13 21.07 2.73 -15.32
N HIS A 14 20.28 1.66 -15.56
CA HIS A 14 20.13 1.06 -16.90
C HIS A 14 18.80 1.31 -17.64
N LEU A 15 17.89 2.14 -17.12
CA LEU A 15 16.51 2.19 -17.61
C LEU A 15 16.07 3.61 -18.02
N ALA A 16 16.27 4.00 -19.29
CA ALA A 16 15.84 5.31 -19.82
C ALA A 16 14.68 5.29 -20.85
N ALA A 17 14.18 4.13 -21.28
CA ALA A 17 12.91 4.04 -22.04
C ALA A 17 12.07 2.75 -21.80
N LYS A 18 12.65 1.73 -21.15
CA LYS A 18 11.95 0.63 -20.44
C LYS A 18 11.65 0.83 -18.92
N PRO A 19 11.85 2.00 -18.27
CA PRO A 19 11.80 2.12 -16.81
C PRO A 19 10.41 2.03 -16.21
N ALA A 20 9.35 2.48 -16.90
CA ALA A 20 8.03 2.57 -16.29
C ALA A 20 7.45 1.18 -15.98
N ALA A 21 7.47 0.25 -16.93
CA ALA A 21 6.97 -1.12 -16.71
C ALA A 21 7.76 -1.87 -15.63
N ILE A 22 9.09 -1.71 -15.61
CA ILE A 22 9.97 -2.35 -14.63
C ILE A 22 9.79 -1.72 -13.24
N ALA A 23 9.71 -0.40 -13.13
CA ALA A 23 9.43 0.29 -11.86
C ALA A 23 8.07 -0.11 -11.27
N ARG A 24 7.05 -0.27 -12.13
CA ARG A 24 5.71 -0.71 -11.72
C ARG A 24 5.70 -2.15 -11.21
N THR A 25 6.39 -3.04 -11.92
CA THR A 25 6.61 -4.44 -11.52
C THR A 25 7.31 -4.50 -10.16
N LEU A 26 8.43 -3.78 -10.04
CA LEU A 26 9.22 -3.75 -8.81
C LEU A 26 8.40 -3.27 -7.61
N ALA A 27 7.60 -2.23 -7.80
CA ALA A 27 6.83 -1.67 -6.71
C ALA A 27 5.60 -2.52 -6.33
N ALA A 28 4.98 -3.21 -7.29
CA ALA A 28 3.99 -4.25 -6.97
C ALA A 28 4.63 -5.38 -6.15
N ALA A 29 5.83 -5.85 -6.55
CA ALA A 29 6.57 -6.85 -5.81
C ALA A 29 6.97 -6.37 -4.40
N GLN A 30 7.32 -5.09 -4.23
CA GLN A 30 7.59 -4.48 -2.92
C GLN A 30 6.36 -4.43 -2.03
N ASP A 31 5.20 -4.06 -2.57
CA ASP A 31 3.94 -4.09 -1.83
C ASP A 31 3.62 -5.54 -1.38
N ILE A 32 3.73 -6.50 -2.30
CA ILE A 32 3.50 -7.94 -2.06
C ILE A 32 4.45 -8.47 -0.99
N ALA A 33 5.74 -8.23 -1.13
CA ALA A 33 6.74 -8.66 -0.16
C ALA A 33 6.54 -8.00 1.21
N GLY A 34 6.17 -6.72 1.26
CA GLY A 34 5.88 -6.01 2.50
C GLY A 34 4.67 -6.59 3.24
N SER A 35 3.58 -6.88 2.53
CA SER A 35 2.40 -7.52 3.16
C SER A 35 2.66 -8.97 3.55
N ALA A 36 3.37 -9.73 2.72
CA ALA A 36 3.75 -11.10 3.02
C ALA A 36 4.69 -11.20 4.23
N HIS A 37 5.53 -10.18 4.43
CA HIS A 37 6.33 -10.06 5.65
C HIS A 37 5.45 -9.98 6.90
N LEU A 38 4.45 -9.10 6.89
CA LEU A 38 3.52 -8.95 8.01
C LEU A 38 2.74 -10.23 8.25
N GLU A 39 2.37 -10.95 7.20
CA GLU A 39 1.72 -12.25 7.30
C GLU A 39 2.62 -13.31 7.96
N ALA A 40 3.89 -13.41 7.51
CA ALA A 40 4.85 -14.34 8.07
C ALA A 40 5.15 -14.03 9.54
N ASP A 41 5.37 -12.75 9.87
CA ASP A 41 5.65 -12.30 11.23
C ASP A 41 4.45 -12.53 12.17
N ALA A 42 3.22 -12.22 11.72
CA ALA A 42 2.00 -12.49 12.47
C ALA A 42 1.78 -13.99 12.74
N ALA A 43 2.30 -14.86 11.87
CA ALA A 43 2.29 -16.30 12.07
C ALA A 43 3.51 -16.82 12.84
N GLY A 44 4.40 -15.94 13.34
CA GLY A 44 5.61 -16.31 14.05
C GLY A 44 6.68 -16.99 13.18
N ARG A 45 6.58 -16.89 11.84
CA ARG A 45 7.53 -17.49 10.91
C ARG A 45 8.81 -16.65 10.82
N GLY A 46 9.95 -17.35 10.70
CA GLY A 46 11.27 -16.71 10.54
C GLY A 46 11.58 -16.27 9.11
N ALA A 47 10.74 -16.65 8.13
CA ALA A 47 10.91 -16.33 6.73
C ALA A 47 9.57 -16.30 6.00
N VAL A 48 9.51 -15.54 4.90
CA VAL A 48 8.35 -15.44 4.01
C VAL A 48 8.37 -16.57 3.00
N SER A 49 7.26 -17.30 2.92
CA SER A 49 7.01 -18.40 1.99
C SER A 49 6.14 -17.98 0.80
N LEU A 50 5.94 -18.88 -0.17
CA LEU A 50 4.98 -18.66 -1.27
C LEU A 50 3.53 -18.52 -0.78
N ASP A 51 3.19 -19.14 0.35
CA ASP A 51 1.84 -19.07 0.94
C ASP A 51 1.58 -17.68 1.53
N ASP A 52 2.60 -17.05 2.10
CA ASP A 52 2.54 -15.65 2.55
C ASP A 52 2.32 -14.68 1.39
N LEU A 53 3.00 -14.91 0.26
CA LEU A 53 2.79 -14.14 -0.97
C LEU A 53 1.37 -14.31 -1.51
N LEU A 54 0.80 -15.51 -1.43
CA LEU A 54 -0.58 -15.77 -1.83
C LEU A 54 -1.57 -14.96 -0.99
N VAL A 55 -1.42 -14.96 0.33
CA VAL A 55 -2.28 -14.17 1.23
C VAL A 55 -2.08 -12.67 1.01
N ALA A 56 -0.86 -12.22 0.73
CA ALA A 56 -0.54 -10.82 0.44
C ALA A 56 -1.35 -10.26 -0.74
N PHE A 57 -1.62 -11.03 -1.79
CA PHE A 57 -2.47 -10.58 -2.91
C PHE A 57 -3.91 -10.25 -2.47
N ALA A 58 -4.48 -11.03 -1.55
CA ALA A 58 -5.79 -10.73 -0.98
C ALA A 58 -5.73 -9.55 0.00
N GLN A 59 -4.56 -9.26 0.57
CA GLN A 59 -4.37 -8.19 1.56
C GLN A 59 -4.13 -6.81 0.92
N ILE A 60 -3.31 -6.68 -0.11
CA ILE A 60 -2.94 -5.33 -0.59
C ILE A 60 -4.06 -4.75 -1.47
N GLY A 61 -4.99 -5.59 -1.91
CA GLY A 61 -6.06 -5.20 -2.81
C GLY A 61 -5.54 -4.95 -4.22
N GLY A 62 -6.07 -3.93 -4.88
CA GLY A 62 -5.87 -3.69 -6.30
C GLY A 62 -6.67 -4.67 -7.17
N PRO A 63 -6.31 -4.79 -8.46
CA PRO A 63 -7.10 -5.56 -9.42
C PRO A 63 -7.19 -7.06 -9.08
N VAL A 64 -6.09 -7.68 -8.63
CA VAL A 64 -6.07 -9.10 -8.22
C VAL A 64 -6.85 -9.32 -6.93
N GLY A 65 -6.62 -8.50 -5.90
CA GLY A 65 -7.37 -8.60 -4.64
C GLY A 65 -8.88 -8.42 -4.86
N ARG A 66 -9.28 -7.53 -5.78
CA ARG A 66 -10.69 -7.35 -6.15
C ARG A 66 -11.27 -8.58 -6.85
N ALA A 67 -10.53 -9.20 -7.76
CA ALA A 67 -10.94 -10.44 -8.42
C ALA A 67 -11.07 -11.62 -7.43
N LEU A 68 -10.16 -11.70 -6.46
CA LEU A 68 -10.24 -12.66 -5.36
C LEU A 68 -11.49 -12.42 -4.51
N ALA A 69 -11.72 -11.18 -4.08
CA ALA A 69 -12.88 -10.85 -3.24
C ALA A 69 -14.21 -11.03 -3.95
N SER A 70 -14.31 -10.76 -5.26
CA SER A 70 -15.54 -11.01 -6.03
C SER A 70 -15.88 -12.50 -6.14
N GLN A 71 -14.90 -13.38 -5.93
CA GLN A 71 -15.06 -14.83 -5.87
C GLN A 71 -15.17 -15.34 -4.42
N GLY A 72 -15.26 -14.44 -3.43
CA GLY A 72 -15.36 -14.79 -2.00
C GLY A 72 -14.04 -15.18 -1.35
N PHE A 73 -12.88 -14.99 -2.01
CA PHE A 73 -11.57 -15.24 -1.41
C PHE A 73 -11.07 -14.03 -0.64
N THR A 74 -11.02 -14.17 0.69
CA THR A 74 -10.44 -13.19 1.61
C THR A 74 -9.09 -13.70 2.13
N ALA A 75 -8.31 -12.83 2.77
CA ALA A 75 -7.07 -13.26 3.43
C ALA A 75 -7.32 -14.41 4.42
N ASP A 76 -8.44 -14.38 5.16
CA ASP A 76 -8.80 -15.42 6.12
C ASP A 76 -9.19 -16.74 5.47
N SER A 77 -9.94 -16.70 4.36
CA SER A 77 -10.27 -17.94 3.65
C SER A 77 -9.03 -18.58 3.01
N LEU A 78 -8.08 -17.76 2.52
CA LEU A 78 -6.79 -18.25 2.03
C LEU A 78 -5.93 -18.85 3.14
N ARG A 79 -5.84 -18.20 4.31
CA ARG A 79 -5.18 -18.76 5.50
C ARG A 79 -5.81 -20.08 5.91
N ALA A 80 -7.14 -20.17 5.89
CA ALA A 80 -7.86 -21.42 6.18
C ALA A 80 -7.55 -22.51 5.15
N GLY A 81 -7.48 -22.18 3.86
CA GLY A 81 -7.08 -23.10 2.80
C GLY A 81 -5.65 -23.61 2.95
N ILE A 82 -4.70 -22.72 3.31
CA ILE A 82 -3.30 -23.08 3.62
C ILE A 82 -3.28 -24.10 4.77
N ARG A 83 -3.97 -23.80 5.88
CA ARG A 83 -4.07 -24.71 7.03
C ARG A 83 -4.72 -26.03 6.67
N GLY A 84 -5.78 -26.01 5.88
CA GLY A 84 -6.48 -27.22 5.43
C GLY A 84 -5.61 -28.12 4.57
N ARG A 85 -4.85 -27.53 3.63
CA ARG A 85 -3.83 -28.25 2.85
C ARG A 85 -2.76 -28.84 3.76
N ASP A 86 -2.17 -28.05 4.65
CA ASP A 86 -1.09 -28.55 5.53
C ASP A 86 -1.59 -29.65 6.47
N ALA A 87 -2.82 -29.55 6.96
CA ALA A 87 -3.45 -30.61 7.76
C ALA A 87 -3.66 -31.90 6.96
N ALA A 88 -4.08 -31.80 5.69
CA ALA A 88 -4.22 -32.96 4.81
C ALA A 88 -2.87 -33.60 4.48
N ASP A 89 -1.83 -32.79 4.22
CA ASP A 89 -0.46 -33.26 3.99
C ASP A 89 0.06 -34.01 5.22
N LEU A 90 -0.09 -33.45 6.42
CA LEU A 90 0.31 -34.08 7.68
C LEU A 90 -0.48 -35.37 7.96
N ALA A 91 -1.80 -35.35 7.75
CA ALA A 91 -2.64 -36.53 7.92
C ALA A 91 -2.22 -37.67 6.97
N SER A 92 -1.82 -37.35 5.73
CA SER A 92 -1.31 -38.35 4.78
C SER A 92 -0.01 -39.03 5.25
N LEU A 93 0.75 -38.35 6.12
CA LEU A 93 1.95 -38.87 6.77
C LEU A 93 1.66 -39.56 8.12
N GLY A 94 0.38 -39.69 8.50
CA GLY A 94 -0.03 -40.23 9.80
C GLY A 94 0.22 -39.29 10.99
N ILE A 95 0.49 -38.00 10.73
CA ILE A 95 0.74 -36.99 11.75
C ILE A 95 -0.56 -36.21 11.99
N THR A 96 -1.03 -36.17 13.23
CA THR A 96 -2.15 -35.30 13.60
C THR A 96 -1.61 -33.91 13.95
N PRO A 97 -2.03 -32.85 13.24
CA PRO A 97 -1.58 -31.50 13.58
C PRO A 97 -2.12 -31.10 14.96
N PRO A 98 -1.37 -30.31 15.75
CA PRO A 98 -1.90 -29.73 16.97
C PRO A 98 -3.13 -28.84 16.63
N PRO A 99 -4.10 -28.72 17.56
CA PRO A 99 -5.21 -27.80 17.38
C PRO A 99 -4.66 -26.39 17.12
N ALA A 100 -5.34 -25.65 16.23
CA ALA A 100 -4.91 -24.32 15.83
C ALA A 100 -4.70 -23.45 17.08
N GLY A 101 -3.46 -23.10 17.37
CA GLY A 101 -3.14 -22.11 18.39
C GLY A 101 -3.63 -20.74 17.94
N GLU A 102 -4.02 -19.90 18.90
CA GLU A 102 -4.23 -18.48 18.63
C GLU A 102 -2.96 -17.87 18.03
N PRO A 103 -3.07 -16.88 17.13
CA PRO A 103 -1.92 -16.18 16.59
C PRO A 103 -1.05 -15.69 17.73
N VAL A 104 0.21 -16.14 17.76
CA VAL A 104 1.15 -15.76 18.81
C VAL A 104 1.44 -14.27 18.67
N THR A 105 1.03 -13.47 19.65
CA THR A 105 1.36 -12.06 19.70
C THR A 105 2.85 -11.96 20.04
N VAL A 106 3.71 -11.72 19.05
CA VAL A 106 5.15 -11.52 19.29
C VAL A 106 5.36 -10.09 19.79
N PRO A 107 5.87 -9.88 21.02
CA PRO A 107 6.22 -8.55 21.50
C PRO A 107 7.37 -7.98 20.66
N GLY A 108 7.28 -6.72 20.23
CA GLY A 108 8.29 -6.10 19.35
C GLY A 108 7.97 -6.20 17.85
N ARG A 109 6.66 -6.23 17.50
CA ARG A 109 6.00 -6.27 16.18
C ARG A 109 6.59 -5.41 15.04
N LEU A 110 7.59 -4.58 15.33
CA LEU A 110 8.35 -3.73 14.42
C LEU A 110 9.76 -3.51 14.99
N ASP A 111 10.58 -4.55 15.19
CA ASP A 111 12.03 -4.31 15.29
C ASP A 111 12.60 -4.19 13.87
N PRO A 112 12.87 -2.97 13.36
CA PRO A 112 13.44 -2.77 12.03
C PRO A 112 14.84 -3.40 11.88
N LYS A 113 15.46 -3.88 12.97
CA LYS A 113 16.75 -4.58 12.96
C LYS A 113 16.62 -6.09 12.78
N ARG A 114 15.42 -6.68 12.88
CA ARG A 114 15.22 -8.10 12.61
C ARG A 114 15.37 -8.32 11.11
N SER A 115 16.53 -8.83 10.70
CA SER A 115 16.87 -9.03 9.29
C SER A 115 15.84 -9.95 8.64
N PHE A 116 14.99 -9.34 7.82
CA PHE A 116 14.00 -9.98 6.97
C PHE A 116 14.62 -11.09 6.10
N ARG A 117 13.95 -12.24 6.01
CA ARG A 117 14.38 -13.36 5.16
C ARG A 117 13.21 -13.82 4.30
N LEU A 118 13.46 -13.94 3.01
CA LEU A 118 12.63 -14.70 2.09
C LEU A 118 13.13 -16.14 2.11
N ASP A 119 12.21 -17.11 2.09
CA ASP A 119 12.60 -18.47 1.78
C ASP A 119 13.22 -18.50 0.38
N PRO A 120 14.20 -19.39 0.11
CA PRO A 120 14.89 -19.42 -1.19
C PRO A 120 13.94 -19.56 -2.40
N GLU A 121 12.81 -20.25 -2.20
CA GLU A 121 11.79 -20.41 -3.24
C GLU A 121 10.97 -19.12 -3.46
N ALA A 122 10.57 -18.44 -2.38
CA ALA A 122 9.89 -17.15 -2.45
C ALA A 122 10.79 -16.05 -3.02
N ALA A 123 12.09 -16.06 -2.68
CA ALA A 123 13.09 -15.17 -3.25
C ALA A 123 13.20 -15.37 -4.77
N ARG A 124 13.39 -16.62 -5.22
CA ARG A 124 13.47 -16.94 -6.65
C ARG A 124 12.19 -16.60 -7.40
N PHE A 125 11.04 -16.79 -6.77
CA PHE A 125 9.75 -16.40 -7.34
C PHE A 125 9.72 -14.88 -7.57
N LEU A 126 10.01 -14.08 -6.54
CA LEU A 126 10.02 -12.61 -6.66
C LEU A 126 11.10 -12.08 -7.61
N GLU A 127 12.26 -12.74 -7.69
CA GLU A 127 13.32 -12.40 -8.66
C GLU A 127 12.89 -12.65 -10.11
N LYS A 128 12.10 -13.69 -10.34
CA LYS A 128 11.58 -14.05 -11.67
C LYS A 128 10.25 -13.37 -12.00
N ALA A 129 9.55 -12.87 -11.00
CA ALA A 129 8.29 -12.18 -11.14
C ALA A 129 8.50 -10.89 -11.94
N ALA A 130 8.20 -10.97 -13.23
CA ALA A 130 8.22 -9.86 -14.16
C ALA A 130 6.80 -9.60 -14.67
N GLY A 131 6.40 -8.33 -14.79
CA GLY A 131 5.12 -7.94 -15.35
C GLY A 131 4.10 -7.46 -14.32
N THR A 132 2.82 -7.66 -14.61
CA THR A 132 1.72 -7.05 -13.86
C THR A 132 1.37 -7.85 -12.61
N PRO A 133 0.69 -7.25 -11.61
CA PRO A 133 0.18 -7.99 -10.45
C PRO A 133 -0.62 -9.25 -10.83
N ALA A 134 -1.46 -9.18 -11.88
CA ALA A 134 -2.19 -10.36 -12.36
C ALA A 134 -1.27 -11.43 -12.96
N GLY A 135 -0.21 -11.02 -13.68
CA GLY A 135 0.82 -11.94 -14.18
C GLY A 135 1.54 -12.64 -13.03
N MET A 136 1.99 -11.89 -12.03
CA MET A 136 2.63 -12.47 -10.83
C MET A 136 1.70 -13.45 -10.11
N PHE A 137 0.41 -13.10 -9.95
CA PHE A 137 -0.55 -14.00 -9.32
C PHE A 137 -0.78 -15.28 -10.15
N ALA A 138 -0.86 -15.16 -11.48
CA ALA A 138 -0.95 -16.30 -12.38
C ALA A 138 0.29 -17.21 -12.27
N ASP A 139 1.49 -16.62 -12.27
CA ASP A 139 2.76 -17.35 -12.10
C ASP A 139 2.82 -18.05 -10.73
N LEU A 140 2.27 -17.43 -9.69
CA LEU A 140 2.20 -18.04 -8.36
C LEU A 140 1.27 -19.27 -8.36
N MET A 141 0.14 -19.20 -9.07
CA MET A 141 -0.76 -20.35 -9.25
C MET A 141 -0.11 -21.47 -10.07
N ASP A 142 0.69 -21.13 -11.06
CA ASP A 142 1.39 -22.10 -11.93
C ASP A 142 2.75 -22.54 -11.37
N HIS A 143 3.09 -22.11 -10.15
CA HIS A 143 4.38 -22.39 -9.54
C HIS A 143 4.65 -23.90 -9.45
N PRO A 144 5.87 -24.39 -9.79
CA PRO A 144 6.18 -25.82 -9.82
C PRO A 144 5.93 -26.60 -8.53
N SER A 145 6.01 -25.94 -7.37
CA SER A 145 5.70 -26.57 -6.07
C SER A 145 4.24 -26.95 -5.93
N ARG A 146 3.33 -26.37 -6.73
CA ARG A 146 1.87 -26.54 -6.69
C ARG A 146 1.23 -26.15 -5.34
N ARG A 147 2.02 -25.71 -4.36
CA ARG A 147 1.57 -25.37 -3.00
C ARG A 147 0.54 -24.22 -3.00
N PRO A 148 0.75 -23.09 -3.70
CA PRO A 148 -0.23 -22.02 -3.74
C PRO A 148 -1.54 -22.45 -4.40
N ALA A 149 -1.46 -23.19 -5.52
CA ALA A 149 -2.64 -23.73 -6.19
C ALA A 149 -3.41 -24.75 -5.33
N ALA A 150 -2.71 -25.58 -4.55
CA ALA A 150 -3.34 -26.50 -3.61
C ALA A 150 -4.03 -25.75 -2.46
N ALA A 151 -3.41 -24.69 -1.92
CA ALA A 151 -4.02 -23.84 -0.90
C ALA A 151 -5.29 -23.14 -1.42
N LEU A 152 -5.26 -22.60 -2.64
CA LEU A 152 -6.43 -22.02 -3.30
C LEU A 152 -7.56 -23.04 -3.46
N ARG A 153 -7.26 -24.25 -3.94
CA ARG A 153 -8.28 -25.32 -4.05
C ARG A 153 -8.84 -25.72 -2.70
N ALA A 154 -8.00 -25.82 -1.66
CA ALA A 154 -8.43 -26.10 -0.29
C ALA A 154 -9.30 -24.96 0.28
N ALA A 155 -9.10 -23.73 -0.16
CA ALA A 155 -9.99 -22.60 0.13
C ALA A 155 -11.30 -22.62 -0.70
N GLY A 156 -11.48 -23.59 -1.61
CA GLY A 156 -12.66 -23.74 -2.45
C GLY A 156 -12.55 -23.12 -3.85
N ALA A 157 -11.35 -22.73 -4.29
CA ALA A 157 -11.18 -22.09 -5.60
C ALA A 157 -11.29 -23.04 -6.79
N ASP A 158 -12.13 -22.67 -7.75
CA ASP A 158 -12.05 -23.09 -9.14
C ASP A 158 -10.97 -22.28 -9.85
N LEU A 159 -9.78 -22.88 -10.04
CA LEU A 159 -8.62 -22.18 -10.62
C LEU A 159 -8.85 -21.70 -12.06
N PRO A 160 -9.45 -22.49 -12.98
CA PRO A 160 -9.91 -21.99 -14.27
C PRO A 160 -10.82 -20.74 -14.18
N ALA A 161 -11.84 -20.77 -13.33
CA ALA A 161 -12.75 -19.62 -13.17
C ALA A 161 -12.03 -18.40 -12.58
N LEU A 162 -11.18 -18.62 -11.57
CA LEU A 162 -10.36 -17.56 -10.97
C LEU A 162 -9.42 -16.93 -12.01
N ARG A 163 -8.77 -17.75 -12.84
CA ARG A 163 -7.90 -17.25 -13.92
C ARG A 163 -8.69 -16.43 -14.95
N ALA A 164 -9.90 -16.85 -15.30
CA ALA A 164 -10.77 -16.08 -16.19
C ALA A 164 -11.27 -14.76 -15.57
N ALA A 165 -11.37 -14.70 -14.24
CA ALA A 165 -11.75 -13.50 -13.49
C ALA A 165 -10.59 -12.53 -13.27
N LEU A 166 -9.34 -12.94 -13.50
CA LEU A 166 -8.19 -12.05 -13.37
C LEU A 166 -8.28 -10.93 -14.43
N PRO A 167 -7.90 -9.70 -14.05
CA PRO A 167 -7.89 -8.59 -14.99
C PRO A 167 -6.87 -8.86 -16.11
N PRO A 168 -7.14 -8.38 -17.34
CA PRO A 168 -6.26 -8.62 -18.48
C PRO A 168 -4.86 -8.07 -18.17
N ILE A 169 -3.83 -8.88 -18.43
CA ILE A 169 -2.43 -8.50 -18.23
C ILE A 169 -2.13 -7.32 -19.17
N GLY A 170 -2.01 -6.13 -18.61
CA GLY A 170 -1.81 -4.89 -19.36
C GLY A 170 -1.35 -3.73 -18.47
N GLU A 171 -0.99 -2.61 -19.12
CA GLU A 171 -0.45 -1.42 -18.45
C GLU A 171 -1.45 -0.76 -17.48
N ASP A 172 -2.76 -1.00 -17.67
CA ASP A 172 -3.83 -0.44 -16.84
C ASP A 172 -3.85 -0.99 -15.40
N GLN A 173 -3.05 -2.01 -15.11
CA GLN A 173 -2.87 -2.55 -13.75
C GLN A 173 -1.71 -1.87 -12.99
N ALA A 174 -0.97 -1.00 -13.65
CA ALA A 174 0.35 -0.57 -13.25
C ALA A 174 0.32 0.90 -12.84
N GLU A 175 0.46 1.14 -11.53
CA GLU A 175 0.54 2.46 -10.88
C GLU A 175 -0.59 3.45 -11.22
N ASP A 176 -1.59 3.50 -10.35
CA ASP A 176 -2.43 4.68 -10.22
C ASP A 176 -1.59 5.83 -9.63
N ASN A 177 -0.82 6.54 -10.45
CA ASN A 177 -0.19 7.80 -10.05
C ASN A 177 -0.17 8.80 -11.22
N ALA A 178 -1.35 9.03 -11.79
CA ALA A 178 -1.54 9.89 -12.95
C ALA A 178 -1.55 11.38 -12.54
N PRO A 179 -1.18 12.30 -13.45
CA PRO A 179 -1.53 13.70 -13.33
C PRO A 179 -3.04 13.84 -13.09
N ALA A 180 -3.43 14.74 -12.19
CA ALA A 180 -4.82 15.00 -11.87
C ALA A 180 -5.12 16.50 -11.90
N ALA A 181 -6.39 16.84 -12.10
CA ALA A 181 -6.84 18.20 -11.87
C ALA A 181 -6.70 18.55 -10.38
N PRO A 182 -6.28 19.79 -10.05
CA PRO A 182 -6.36 20.35 -8.72
C PRO A 182 -7.73 20.15 -8.06
N ILE A 183 -7.74 19.96 -6.74
CA ILE A 183 -8.99 19.91 -5.96
C ILE A 183 -9.40 21.35 -5.61
N PRO A 184 -10.54 21.84 -6.13
CA PRO A 184 -10.98 23.21 -5.90
C PRO A 184 -11.08 23.54 -4.42
N GLY A 185 -10.61 24.71 -4.03
CA GLY A 185 -10.62 25.31 -2.70
C GLY A 185 -9.54 24.79 -1.74
N LEU A 186 -8.57 24.00 -2.20
CA LEU A 186 -7.41 23.62 -1.39
C LEU A 186 -6.23 24.56 -1.64
N LEU A 187 -5.70 24.64 -2.87
CA LEU A 187 -4.62 25.56 -3.25
C LEU A 187 -5.03 26.55 -4.35
N ASP A 188 -6.31 26.91 -4.43
CA ASP A 188 -6.82 27.86 -5.43
C ASP A 188 -6.00 29.15 -5.47
N GLY A 189 -5.74 29.62 -6.69
CA GLY A 189 -4.95 30.82 -6.97
C GLY A 189 -3.43 30.61 -6.94
N LEU A 190 -2.96 29.39 -6.67
CA LEU A 190 -1.55 29.03 -6.64
C LEU A 190 -1.17 28.14 -7.83
N ASP A 191 0.10 28.23 -8.25
CA ASP A 191 0.66 27.23 -9.16
C ASP A 191 0.68 25.88 -8.45
N GLU A 192 -0.10 24.91 -8.95
CA GLU A 192 -0.27 23.60 -8.31
C GLU A 192 0.06 22.45 -9.26
N THR A 193 0.76 21.44 -8.74
CA THR A 193 0.85 20.12 -9.37
C THR A 193 0.11 19.08 -8.53
N ALA A 194 -0.83 18.36 -9.16
CA ALA A 194 -1.59 17.30 -8.49
C ALA A 194 -1.37 15.93 -9.14
N ARG A 195 -1.27 14.90 -8.30
CA ARG A 195 -1.24 13.50 -8.70
C ARG A 195 -2.32 12.71 -7.98
N ARG A 196 -2.88 11.72 -8.66
CA ARG A 196 -3.93 10.86 -8.13
C ARG A 196 -3.56 9.39 -8.20
N ALA A 197 -3.82 8.71 -7.10
CA ALA A 197 -3.85 7.27 -6.97
C ALA A 197 -5.25 6.78 -6.65
N ARG A 198 -5.67 5.67 -7.25
CA ARG A 198 -6.98 5.06 -7.02
C ARG A 198 -6.82 3.56 -6.83
N ARG A 199 -7.12 3.03 -5.65
CA ARG A 199 -6.92 1.60 -5.36
C ARG A 199 -8.13 1.00 -4.68
N TRP A 200 -8.57 -0.17 -5.16
CA TRP A 200 -9.50 -1.00 -4.40
C TRP A 200 -8.77 -1.67 -3.24
N VAL A 201 -9.35 -1.68 -2.06
CA VAL A 201 -8.81 -2.30 -0.85
C VAL A 201 -9.87 -3.19 -0.21
N PRO A 202 -9.50 -4.36 0.33
CA PRO A 202 -10.41 -5.34 0.94
C PRO A 202 -10.76 -4.96 2.39
N VAL A 203 -11.17 -3.70 2.60
CA VAL A 203 -11.45 -3.13 3.92
C VAL A 203 -12.72 -2.30 3.81
N SER A 204 -13.54 -2.32 4.86
CA SER A 204 -14.81 -1.57 4.88
C SER A 204 -14.58 -0.05 4.81
N PRO A 205 -15.51 0.73 4.22
CA PRO A 205 -15.42 2.19 4.20
C PRO A 205 -15.38 2.81 5.60
N GLU A 206 -15.99 2.14 6.58
CA GLU A 206 -16.02 2.48 8.00
C GLU A 206 -14.66 2.34 8.66
N ALA A 207 -13.98 1.21 8.44
CA ALA A 207 -12.66 0.95 8.99
C ALA A 207 -11.60 1.90 8.39
N VAL A 208 -11.65 2.13 7.07
CA VAL A 208 -10.81 3.13 6.43
C VAL A 208 -11.07 4.51 7.04
N ARG A 209 -12.34 4.92 7.14
CA ARG A 209 -12.74 6.21 7.74
C ARG A 209 -12.19 6.35 9.16
N ALA A 210 -12.28 5.32 9.99
CA ALA A 210 -11.80 5.35 11.38
C ALA A 210 -10.30 5.67 11.47
N VAL A 211 -9.51 5.23 10.48
CA VAL A 211 -8.09 5.60 10.36
C VAL A 211 -7.94 7.04 9.88
N VAL A 212 -8.55 7.39 8.74
CA VAL A 212 -8.23 8.65 8.06
C VAL A 212 -8.83 9.90 8.71
N VAL A 213 -9.83 9.73 9.58
CA VAL A 213 -10.39 10.77 10.43
C VAL A 213 -9.58 10.93 11.72
N GLY A 214 -8.95 9.84 12.20
CA GLY A 214 -8.23 9.81 13.48
C GLY A 214 -6.84 10.44 13.37
N GLU A 215 -6.62 11.54 14.08
CA GLU A 215 -5.34 12.27 14.12
C GLU A 215 -4.18 11.39 14.54
N GLU A 216 -4.32 10.63 15.63
CA GLU A 216 -3.30 9.68 16.10
C GLU A 216 -2.95 8.61 15.07
N SER A 217 -3.89 8.30 14.17
CA SER A 217 -3.69 7.29 13.12
C SER A 217 -3.05 7.89 11.88
N MET A 218 -3.43 9.13 11.54
CA MET A 218 -2.89 9.85 10.38
C MET A 218 -1.52 10.49 10.66
N LYS A 219 -1.21 10.84 11.90
CA LYS A 219 0.08 11.41 12.32
C LYS A 219 1.29 10.61 11.81
N PRO A 220 1.44 9.31 12.09
CA PRO A 220 2.59 8.54 11.61
C PRO A 220 2.61 8.39 10.07
N LEU A 221 1.47 8.57 9.40
CA LEU A 221 1.34 8.43 7.95
C LEU A 221 1.67 9.72 7.19
N LEU A 222 1.35 10.88 7.76
CA LEU A 222 1.61 12.21 7.19
C LEU A 222 3.00 12.74 7.53
N MET A 223 3.56 12.27 8.66
CA MET A 223 4.81 12.75 9.25
C MET A 223 5.66 11.56 9.71
N PRO A 224 6.21 10.77 8.77
CA PRO A 224 7.14 9.71 9.14
C PRO A 224 8.37 10.33 9.82
N ASP A 225 8.89 9.65 10.84
CA ASP A 225 10.17 9.96 11.51
C ASP A 225 10.20 11.24 12.39
N LEU A 226 9.04 11.78 12.79
CA LEU A 226 8.95 12.90 13.75
C LEU A 226 8.45 12.42 15.11
N GLU A 227 9.36 12.38 16.08
CA GLU A 227 9.11 11.89 17.45
C GLU A 227 8.33 12.92 18.30
N ASP A 228 8.54 14.23 18.08
CA ASP A 228 7.91 15.33 18.82
C ASP A 228 6.80 16.00 18.00
N VAL A 229 5.53 15.76 18.36
CA VAL A 229 4.36 16.40 17.74
C VAL A 229 3.35 16.74 18.83
N LEU A 230 3.01 18.03 18.92
CA LEU A 230 1.90 18.50 19.75
C LEU A 230 0.59 18.31 18.97
N VAL A 231 -0.42 17.77 19.65
CA VAL A 231 -1.72 17.43 19.04
C VAL A 231 -2.78 18.33 19.65
N ALA A 232 -3.41 19.14 18.80
CA ALA A 232 -4.68 19.79 19.09
C ALA A 232 -5.74 19.20 18.16
N PRO A 233 -7.02 19.09 18.56
CA PRO A 233 -8.06 18.50 17.71
C PRO A 233 -8.10 19.14 16.30
N GLY A 234 -7.81 18.35 15.28
CA GLY A 234 -7.78 18.71 13.88
C GLY A 234 -6.46 19.29 13.36
N LEU A 235 -5.45 19.43 14.22
CA LEU A 235 -4.15 20.06 13.94
C LEU A 235 -2.98 19.19 14.41
N LEU A 236 -2.06 18.90 13.49
CA LEU A 236 -0.81 18.18 13.73
C LEU A 236 0.37 19.10 13.41
N SER A 237 1.10 19.56 14.42
CA SER A 237 2.24 20.48 14.23
C SER A 237 3.58 19.77 14.38
N ALA A 238 4.53 20.04 13.48
CA ALA A 238 5.88 19.51 13.60
C ALA A 238 6.92 20.43 12.94
N THR A 239 8.19 20.17 13.24
CA THR A 239 9.32 20.93 12.70
C THR A 239 10.18 20.02 11.82
N VAL A 240 10.39 20.40 10.55
CA VAL A 240 11.30 19.70 9.64
C VAL A 240 12.34 20.68 9.14
N LYS A 241 13.63 20.32 9.28
CA LYS A 241 14.78 21.16 8.89
C LYS A 241 14.71 22.58 9.49
N GLY A 242 14.26 22.69 10.74
CA GLY A 242 14.16 23.96 11.47
C GLY A 242 13.02 24.87 11.02
N ARG A 243 12.07 24.37 10.23
CA ARG A 243 10.88 25.09 9.80
C ARG A 243 9.62 24.40 10.32
N ASP A 244 8.79 25.19 10.99
CA ASP A 244 7.51 24.71 11.48
C ASP A 244 6.52 24.54 10.34
N PHE A 245 5.68 23.52 10.46
CA PHE A 245 4.53 23.31 9.61
C PHE A 245 3.41 22.65 10.39
N GLU A 246 2.21 22.80 9.85
CA GLU A 246 0.97 22.37 10.44
C GLU A 246 0.16 21.57 9.42
N TYR A 247 -0.22 20.34 9.75
CA TYR A 247 -1.26 19.63 9.03
C TYR A 247 -2.61 19.87 9.68
N ARG A 248 -3.57 20.38 8.90
CA ARG A 248 -4.94 20.59 9.35
C ARG A 248 -5.89 19.71 8.56
N ARG A 249 -6.86 19.08 9.22
CA ARG A 249 -7.99 18.48 8.51
C ARG A 249 -8.96 19.59 8.09
N VAL A 250 -8.95 19.92 6.81
CA VAL A 250 -9.70 21.08 6.26
C VAL A 250 -11.03 20.69 5.62
N ARG A 251 -11.24 19.40 5.31
CA ARG A 251 -12.53 18.90 4.81
C ARG A 251 -12.88 17.55 5.40
N TYR A 252 -14.17 17.41 5.67
CA TYR A 252 -14.81 16.15 6.00
C TYR A 252 -16.29 16.23 5.58
N ALA A 253 -16.65 15.53 4.51
CA ALA A 253 -17.98 15.62 3.91
C ALA A 253 -18.41 14.29 3.27
N GLN A 254 -19.71 14.17 3.00
CA GLN A 254 -20.26 13.14 2.12
C GLN A 254 -20.53 13.78 0.76
N VAL A 255 -19.91 13.26 -0.31
CA VAL A 255 -20.02 13.80 -1.67
C VAL A 255 -20.35 12.68 -2.64
N ARG A 256 -21.51 12.75 -3.30
CA ARG A 256 -21.95 11.80 -4.35
C ARG A 256 -21.83 10.32 -3.94
N GLY A 257 -22.19 9.99 -2.70
CA GLY A 257 -22.12 8.62 -2.18
C GLY A 257 -20.72 8.20 -1.68
N ALA A 258 -19.69 9.02 -1.89
CA ALA A 258 -18.35 8.83 -1.33
C ALA A 258 -18.15 9.68 -0.06
N ARG A 259 -17.26 9.24 0.82
CA ARG A 259 -16.75 10.07 1.93
C ARG A 259 -15.52 10.82 1.47
N GLU A 260 -15.51 12.13 1.66
CA GLU A 260 -14.41 13.04 1.33
C GLU A 260 -13.71 13.51 2.59
N ILE A 261 -12.37 13.39 2.61
CA ILE A 261 -11.51 13.90 3.68
C ILE A 261 -10.32 14.63 3.05
N ALA A 262 -9.98 15.81 3.53
CA ALA A 262 -8.78 16.52 3.10
C ALA A 262 -7.92 16.98 4.29
N TRP A 263 -6.63 16.70 4.19
CA TRP A 263 -5.57 17.17 5.06
C TRP A 263 -4.71 18.18 4.30
N GLN A 264 -4.40 19.33 4.88
CA GLN A 264 -3.61 20.38 4.24
C GLN A 264 -2.45 20.81 5.11
N ILE A 265 -1.27 20.96 4.50
CA ILE A 265 -0.07 21.50 5.10
C ILE A 265 -0.10 23.02 5.02
N PHE A 266 0.18 23.67 6.14
CA PHE A 266 0.43 25.09 6.30
C PHE A 266 1.86 25.30 6.80
N TRP A 267 2.56 26.28 6.26
CA TRP A 267 3.84 26.77 6.77
C TRP A 267 3.61 28.15 7.39
N PRO A 268 3.56 28.23 8.73
CA PRO A 268 3.43 29.51 9.42
C PRO A 268 4.48 30.51 8.91
N GLY A 269 4.02 31.72 8.53
CA GLY A 269 4.89 32.76 7.97
C GLY A 269 5.17 32.67 6.45
N GLY A 270 4.46 31.81 5.72
CA GLY A 270 4.45 31.79 4.25
C GLY A 270 5.59 30.99 3.59
N ALA A 271 5.45 30.73 2.28
CA ALA A 271 6.41 29.98 1.47
C ALA A 271 7.61 30.84 1.03
N LYS A 272 8.64 30.93 1.88
CA LYS A 272 9.89 31.71 1.71
C LYS A 272 9.68 33.24 1.69
N THR A 273 10.31 33.88 2.66
CA THR A 273 10.27 35.32 2.96
C THR A 273 10.84 36.25 1.88
N GLN A 274 11.52 35.75 0.84
CA GLN A 274 12.19 36.61 -0.15
C GLN A 274 11.28 37.14 -1.27
N GLN A 275 10.02 36.70 -1.38
CA GLN A 275 9.12 37.09 -2.48
C GLN A 275 7.79 37.74 -2.06
N GLY A 276 7.60 38.09 -0.78
CA GLY A 276 6.37 38.75 -0.31
C GLY A 276 5.12 37.86 -0.33
N ASP A 277 5.31 36.55 -0.48
CA ASP A 277 4.25 35.56 -0.52
C ASP A 277 3.86 35.14 0.91
N LEU A 278 2.70 35.64 1.36
CA LEU A 278 2.16 35.40 2.69
C LEU A 278 1.22 34.19 2.76
N ASP A 279 0.94 33.51 1.64
CA ASP A 279 0.06 32.35 1.68
C ASP A 279 0.79 31.19 2.37
N GLU A 280 0.22 30.73 3.48
CA GLU A 280 0.79 29.68 4.32
C GLU A 280 0.52 28.28 3.74
N ARG A 281 -0.44 28.14 2.81
CA ARG A 281 -0.83 26.83 2.28
C ARG A 281 0.26 26.24 1.40
N GLY A 282 0.42 24.94 1.53
CA GLY A 282 1.57 24.27 0.95
C GLY A 282 1.35 23.03 0.12
N ALA A 283 0.70 22.06 0.71
CA ALA A 283 0.32 20.83 0.03
C ALA A 283 -0.97 20.32 0.65
N TYR A 284 -1.62 19.40 -0.04
CA TYR A 284 -2.73 18.67 0.55
C TYR A 284 -2.69 17.21 0.18
N LEU A 285 -3.36 16.43 1.01
CA LEU A 285 -3.79 15.08 0.75
C LEU A 285 -5.32 15.07 0.79
N HIS A 286 -5.93 14.74 -0.33
CA HIS A 286 -7.36 14.57 -0.48
C HIS A 286 -7.65 13.08 -0.65
N LEU A 287 -8.62 12.56 0.10
CA LEU A 287 -9.06 11.17 0.07
C LEU A 287 -10.55 11.10 -0.24
N LEU A 288 -10.91 10.28 -1.22
CA LEU A 288 -12.28 9.83 -1.44
C LEU A 288 -12.37 8.34 -1.12
N ILE A 289 -13.37 7.97 -0.32
CA ILE A 289 -13.67 6.59 0.06
C ILE A 289 -15.03 6.22 -0.55
N GLU A 290 -15.01 5.34 -1.53
CA GLU A 290 -16.19 4.80 -2.22
C GLU A 290 -16.48 3.38 -1.71
N PRO A 291 -17.70 3.07 -1.27
CA PRO A 291 -18.10 1.69 -1.02
C PRO A 291 -17.98 0.84 -2.30
N ALA A 292 -17.49 -0.40 -2.15
CA ALA A 292 -17.42 -1.36 -3.24
C ALA A 292 -17.69 -2.78 -2.72
N ASP A 293 -18.10 -3.67 -3.61
CA ASP A 293 -18.31 -5.07 -3.23
C ASP A 293 -17.01 -5.66 -2.66
N GLY A 294 -17.12 -6.27 -1.48
CA GLY A 294 -15.99 -6.87 -0.77
C GLY A 294 -14.96 -5.88 -0.20
N GLY A 295 -15.21 -4.56 -0.23
CA GLY A 295 -14.25 -3.59 0.30
C GLY A 295 -14.58 -2.12 -0.01
N SER A 296 -13.53 -1.35 -0.34
CA SER A 296 -13.63 0.08 -0.64
C SER A 296 -12.74 0.44 -1.83
N VAL A 297 -13.11 1.48 -2.58
CA VAL A 297 -12.17 2.14 -3.49
C VAL A 297 -11.70 3.44 -2.87
N LEU A 298 -10.38 3.57 -2.74
CA LEU A 298 -9.72 4.74 -2.19
C LEU A 298 -9.12 5.55 -3.32
N THR A 299 -9.52 6.80 -3.46
CA THR A 299 -8.86 7.75 -4.37
C THR A 299 -8.10 8.76 -3.54
N LEU A 300 -6.77 8.73 -3.60
CA LEU A 300 -5.89 9.72 -3.00
C LEU A 300 -5.43 10.71 -4.06
N THR A 301 -5.71 11.99 -3.85
CA THR A 301 -5.14 13.09 -4.66
C THR A 301 -4.20 13.91 -3.79
N ARG A 302 -2.92 13.99 -4.16
CA ARG A 302 -1.96 14.89 -3.53
C ARG A 302 -1.70 16.07 -4.44
N GLY A 303 -1.93 17.27 -3.94
CA GLY A 303 -1.55 18.52 -4.59
C GLY A 303 -0.41 19.18 -3.83
N VAL A 304 0.56 19.71 -4.56
CA VAL A 304 1.69 20.45 -3.99
C VAL A 304 1.79 21.79 -4.70
N ARG A 305 1.99 22.85 -3.92
CA ARG A 305 2.29 24.17 -4.42
C ARG A 305 3.64 24.18 -5.15
N GLY A 306 3.65 24.58 -6.41
CA GLY A 306 4.85 24.88 -7.18
C GLY A 306 5.44 26.23 -6.75
N VAL A 307 6.75 26.28 -6.54
CA VAL A 307 7.47 27.53 -6.24
C VAL A 307 8.31 27.94 -7.45
N GLY A 308 7.84 28.92 -8.23
CA GLY A 308 8.55 29.53 -9.37
C GLY A 308 8.76 28.60 -10.59
N ARG A 309 9.56 29.05 -11.58
CA ARG A 309 9.86 28.30 -12.83
C ARG A 309 10.50 26.92 -12.61
N LEU A 310 11.22 26.72 -11.50
CA LEU A 310 11.79 25.42 -11.10
C LEU A 310 10.79 24.55 -10.32
N GLY A 311 9.71 25.13 -9.79
CA GLY A 311 8.63 24.44 -9.09
C GLY A 311 7.85 23.48 -9.98
N GLY A 312 7.78 23.73 -11.29
CA GLY A 312 7.21 22.78 -12.26
C GLY A 312 8.03 21.49 -12.39
N VAL A 313 9.35 21.56 -12.21
CA VAL A 313 10.26 20.41 -12.32
C VAL A 313 10.50 19.74 -10.97
N ALA A 314 10.71 20.52 -9.91
CA ALA A 314 10.90 20.01 -8.55
C ALA A 314 9.58 19.51 -7.93
N GLY A 315 8.46 20.18 -8.20
CA GLY A 315 7.10 19.72 -7.86
C GLY A 315 6.72 18.47 -8.64
N ALA A 316 7.16 18.35 -9.89
CA ALA A 316 7.07 17.10 -10.65
C ALA A 316 7.97 16.00 -10.05
N ALA A 317 9.18 16.31 -9.59
CA ALA A 317 10.08 15.34 -8.97
C ALA A 317 9.55 14.85 -7.61
N THR A 318 9.12 15.74 -6.71
CA THR A 318 8.48 15.35 -5.44
C THR A 318 7.17 14.61 -5.65
N THR A 319 6.45 14.85 -6.75
CA THR A 319 5.24 14.07 -7.11
C THR A 319 5.54 12.75 -7.86
N VAL A 320 6.68 12.62 -8.55
CA VAL A 320 7.19 11.34 -9.07
C VAL A 320 7.64 10.45 -7.91
N PHE A 321 8.34 11.01 -6.92
CA PHE A 321 8.58 10.33 -5.64
C PHE A 321 7.29 10.16 -4.80
N ALA A 322 6.24 10.95 -5.02
CA ALA A 322 4.93 10.69 -4.42
C ALA A 322 4.22 9.45 -5.00
N GLY A 323 4.73 8.84 -6.09
CA GLY A 323 4.27 7.51 -6.50
C GLY A 323 4.55 6.44 -5.44
N SER A 324 5.72 6.50 -4.78
CA SER A 324 5.95 5.69 -3.58
C SER A 324 5.21 6.25 -2.37
N GLY A 325 5.13 7.58 -2.22
CA GLY A 325 4.41 8.24 -1.11
C GLY A 325 2.91 7.89 -1.01
N ASN A 326 2.18 7.90 -2.12
CA ASN A 326 0.76 7.52 -2.18
C ASN A 326 0.55 6.04 -1.89
N ARG A 327 1.48 5.18 -2.35
CA ARG A 327 1.44 3.74 -2.08
C ARG A 327 1.72 3.42 -0.63
N SER A 328 2.80 3.97 -0.06
CA SER A 328 3.12 3.79 1.37
C SER A 328 1.99 4.30 2.25
N LEU A 329 1.38 5.44 1.90
CA LEU A 329 0.24 5.99 2.61
C LEU A 329 -1.00 5.10 2.49
N LEU A 330 -1.37 4.66 1.27
CA LEU A 330 -2.47 3.71 1.05
C LEU A 330 -2.28 2.43 1.85
N ARG A 331 -1.06 1.87 1.79
CA ARG A 331 -0.69 0.66 2.53
C ARG A 331 -0.84 0.87 4.03
N GLY A 332 -0.27 1.95 4.57
CA GLY A 332 -0.38 2.27 6.00
C GLY A 332 -1.83 2.50 6.47
N ILE A 333 -2.67 3.13 5.63
CA ILE A 333 -4.11 3.26 5.91
C ILE A 333 -4.77 1.88 6.00
N VAL A 334 -4.51 0.99 5.04
CA VAL A 334 -5.09 -0.36 5.00
C VAL A 334 -4.61 -1.20 6.20
N GLU A 335 -3.32 -1.14 6.52
CA GLU A 335 -2.72 -1.85 7.66
C GLU A 335 -3.33 -1.41 8.98
N LEU A 336 -3.44 -0.09 9.22
CA LEU A 336 -4.07 0.44 10.43
C LEU A 336 -5.57 0.14 10.50
N ALA A 337 -6.26 0.12 9.36
CA ALA A 337 -7.70 -0.16 9.33
C ALA A 337 -7.97 -1.61 9.69
N ARG A 338 -7.15 -2.54 9.19
CA ARG A 338 -7.20 -3.96 9.56
C ARG A 338 -6.88 -4.25 11.00
N ALA A 339 -5.94 -3.51 11.59
CA ALA A 339 -5.57 -3.71 12.99
C ALA A 339 -6.70 -3.34 13.96
N ARG A 340 -7.79 -2.72 13.46
CA ARG A 340 -8.95 -2.26 14.21
C ARG A 340 -10.23 -3.07 13.93
N ASP A 341 -10.22 -3.86 12.86
CA ASP A 341 -11.29 -4.81 12.52
C ASP A 341 -11.07 -6.13 13.27
#